data_AF-A0A7K4DBQ7-F1
#
_entry.id   AF-A0A7K4DBQ7-F1
#
_cell.length_a   1.000
_cell.length_b   1.000
_cell.length_c   1.000
_cell.angle_alpha   90.00
_cell.angle_beta   90.00
_cell.angle_gamma   90.00
#
_symmetry.space_group_name_H-M   'P 1'
#
loop_
_entity.id
_entity.type
_entity.pdbx_description
1 polymer ?
#
loop_
_entity_poly.entity_id
_entity_poly.type
_entity_poly.pdbx_seq_one_letter_code
_entity_poly.pdbx_strand_id
1 'polypeptide(L)'
;MVFGIFIYLALFGGGILQLYNLTDRGFSLRILIDILESKNGNLTQEEIMKNYGGGKGIDWMYQKRIDGMLDNNFVVVNDDIVRITPKGKKTAVVFSFLRKFLNL
;
A
#
# COMPACT_ATOMS: atom_id res chain seq x y z
N MET A 1 32.25 -10.72 11.71
CA MET A 1 32.05 -10.89 10.26
C MET A 1 30.59 -11.25 9.93
N VAL A 2 30.05 -12.33 10.51
CA VAL A 2 28.65 -12.78 10.28
C VAL A 2 27.59 -11.73 10.64
N PHE A 3 27.76 -11.02 11.76
CA PHE A 3 26.83 -9.97 12.20
C PHE A 3 26.73 -8.78 11.21
N GLY A 4 27.85 -8.38 10.61
CA GLY A 4 27.87 -7.30 9.62
C GLY A 4 27.17 -7.69 8.31
N ILE A 5 27.30 -8.95 7.89
CA ILE A 5 26.60 -9.50 6.73
C ILE A 5 25.09 -9.55 7.00
N PHE A 6 24.68 -9.95 8.21
CA PHE A 6 23.26 -9.96 8.60
C PHE A 6 22.65 -8.55 8.56
N ILE A 7 23.32 -7.54 9.14
CA ILE A 7 22.84 -6.15 9.09
C ILE A 7 22.80 -5.63 7.65
N TYR A 8 23.82 -5.92 6.84
CA TYR A 8 23.85 -5.53 5.43
C TYR A 8 22.67 -6.13 4.65
N LEU A 9 22.42 -7.44 4.79
CA LEU A 9 21.29 -8.10 4.12
C LEU A 9 19.93 -7.60 4.63
N ALA A 10 19.80 -7.33 5.92
CA ALA A 10 18.56 -6.80 6.51
C ALA A 10 18.26 -5.37 6.03
N LEU A 11 19.27 -4.50 6.00
CA LEU A 11 19.12 -3.11 5.53
C LEU A 11 18.95 -3.03 4.01
N PHE A 12 19.73 -3.82 3.26
CA PHE A 12 19.68 -3.83 1.80
C PHE A 12 18.42 -4.53 1.29
N GLY A 13 18.13 -5.73 1.80
CA GLY A 13 16.92 -6.48 1.47
C GLY A 13 15.66 -5.80 1.97
N GLY A 14 15.67 -5.30 3.21
CA GLY A 14 14.58 -4.52 3.78
C GLY A 14 14.36 -3.21 3.03
N GLY A 15 15.43 -2.52 2.61
CA GLY A 15 15.37 -1.29 1.83
C GLY A 15 14.78 -1.51 0.44
N ILE A 16 15.23 -2.54 -0.30
CA ILE A 16 14.68 -2.88 -1.62
C ILE A 16 13.20 -3.30 -1.53
N LEU A 17 12.84 -4.10 -0.52
CA LEU A 17 11.44 -4.47 -0.27
C LEU A 17 10.59 -3.25 0.10
N GLN A 18 11.14 -2.28 0.81
CA GLN A 18 10.44 -1.03 1.11
C GLN A 18 10.28 -0.16 -0.13
N LEU A 19 11.27 -0.09 -1.01
CA LEU A 19 11.18 0.61 -2.30
C LEU A 19 10.12 -0.04 -3.20
N TYR A 20 10.13 -1.37 -3.32
CA TYR A 20 9.10 -2.10 -4.06
C TYR A 20 7.70 -1.86 -3.47
N ASN A 21 7.57 -1.96 -2.15
CA ASN A 21 6.32 -1.64 -1.47
C ASN A 21 5.93 -0.18 -1.63
N LEU A 22 6.86 0.77 -1.70
CA LEU A 22 6.56 2.18 -1.93
C LEU A 22 6.01 2.40 -3.34
N THR A 23 6.59 1.73 -4.33
CA THR A 23 6.12 1.73 -5.72
C THR A 23 4.74 1.10 -5.87
N ASP A 24 4.47 0.00 -5.16
CA ASP A 24 3.18 -0.70 -5.23
C ASP A 24 2.09 -0.11 -4.30
N ARG A 25 2.47 0.53 -3.17
CA ARG A 25 1.53 1.11 -2.20
C ARG A 25 1.32 2.61 -2.40
N GLY A 26 2.29 3.30 -3.02
CA GLY A 26 2.23 4.72 -3.33
C GLY A 26 1.41 4.95 -4.58
N PHE A 27 0.15 5.36 -4.39
CA PHE A 27 -0.81 5.63 -5.47
C PHE A 27 -0.21 6.47 -6.61
N SER A 28 0.42 7.59 -6.26
CA SER A 28 0.97 8.53 -7.25
C SER A 28 2.12 7.92 -8.05
N LEU A 29 3.04 7.21 -7.39
CA LEU A 29 4.17 6.59 -8.08
C LEU A 29 3.72 5.46 -9.01
N ARG A 30 2.72 4.68 -8.59
CA ARG A 30 2.13 3.65 -9.44
C ARG A 30 1.47 4.23 -10.68
N ILE A 31 0.72 5.32 -10.55
CA ILE A 31 0.10 6.02 -11.69
C ILE A 31 1.17 6.52 -12.67
N LEU A 32 2.28 7.09 -12.16
CA LEU A 32 3.38 7.54 -13.02
C LEU A 32 4.02 6.39 -13.82
N ILE A 33 4.19 5.21 -13.19
CA ILE A 33 4.70 4.02 -13.87
C ILE A 33 3.72 3.52 -14.92
N ASP A 34 2.43 3.41 -14.58
CA ASP A 34 1.41 2.95 -15.53
C ASP A 34 1.31 3.91 -16.74
N ILE A 35 1.50 5.22 -16.54
CA ILE A 35 1.62 6.22 -17.63
C ILE A 35 2.89 5.97 -18.46
N LEU A 36 4.04 5.76 -17.82
CA LEU A 36 5.32 5.51 -18.50
C LEU A 36 5.31 4.22 -19.32
N GLU A 37 4.65 3.17 -18.82
CA GLU A 37 4.52 1.87 -19.48
C GLU A 37 3.45 1.87 -20.60
N SER A 38 2.62 2.92 -20.67
CA SER A 38 1.63 3.05 -21.75
C SER A 38 2.31 3.27 -23.11
N LYS A 39 1.68 2.78 -24.18
CA LYS A 39 2.23 2.81 -25.54
C LYS A 39 2.67 4.20 -26.01
N ASN A 40 2.01 5.25 -25.54
CA ASN A 40 2.24 6.64 -25.95
C ASN A 40 2.75 7.54 -24.80
N GLY A 41 3.06 6.97 -23.63
CA GLY A 41 3.47 7.76 -22.45
C GLY A 41 2.36 8.67 -21.90
N ASN A 42 1.09 8.37 -22.17
CA ASN A 42 -0.06 9.14 -21.70
C ASN A 42 -1.25 8.21 -21.47
N LEU A 43 -2.10 8.59 -20.52
CA LEU A 43 -3.37 7.94 -20.21
C LEU A 43 -4.41 9.01 -19.91
N THR A 44 -5.63 8.82 -20.38
CA THR A 44 -6.79 9.58 -19.92
C THR A 44 -7.13 9.21 -18.47
N GLN A 45 -7.95 10.02 -17.79
CA GLN A 45 -8.38 9.71 -16.42
C GLN A 45 -9.12 8.37 -16.34
N GLU A 46 -9.97 8.06 -17.31
CA GLU A 46 -10.69 6.78 -17.36
C GLU A 46 -9.71 5.61 -17.52
N GLU A 47 -8.71 5.75 -18.39
CA GLU A 47 -7.67 4.74 -18.56
C GLU A 47 -6.80 4.58 -17.32
N ILE A 48 -6.51 5.65 -16.58
CA ILE A 48 -5.81 5.55 -15.28
C ILE A 48 -6.63 4.69 -14.32
N MET A 49 -7.93 4.93 -14.20
CA MET A 49 -8.81 4.20 -13.28
C MET A 49 -8.95 2.72 -13.67
N LYS A 50 -9.01 2.43 -14.97
CA LYS A 50 -9.15 1.08 -15.52
C LYS A 50 -7.83 0.30 -15.55
N ASN A 51 -6.74 0.96 -15.91
CA ASN A 51 -5.44 0.32 -16.11
C ASN A 51 -4.55 0.33 -14.86
N TYR A 52 -5.01 0.93 -13.75
CA TYR A 52 -4.27 0.96 -12.48
C TYR A 52 -3.75 -0.43 -12.10
N GLY A 53 -2.47 -0.51 -11.77
CA GLY A 53 -1.87 -1.76 -11.30
C GLY A 53 -1.69 -2.81 -12.40
N GLY A 54 -1.51 -2.37 -13.66
CA GLY A 54 -1.32 -3.25 -14.81
C GLY A 54 -2.63 -3.88 -15.32
N GLY A 55 -3.69 -3.08 -15.41
CA GLY A 55 -4.99 -3.53 -15.95
C GLY A 55 -5.96 -4.11 -14.94
N LYS A 56 -5.64 -4.06 -13.64
CA LYS A 56 -6.51 -4.61 -12.58
C LYS A 56 -7.58 -3.63 -12.11
N GLY A 57 -7.38 -2.34 -12.39
CA GLY A 57 -8.27 -1.27 -12.02
C GLY A 57 -8.14 -0.85 -10.56
N ILE A 58 -8.67 0.33 -10.27
CA ILE A 58 -8.59 0.91 -8.92
C ILE A 58 -9.41 0.12 -7.89
N ASP A 59 -10.51 -0.50 -8.31
CA ASP A 59 -11.38 -1.30 -7.44
C ASP A 59 -10.63 -2.51 -6.87
N TRP A 60 -9.85 -3.20 -7.72
CA TRP A 60 -8.99 -4.30 -7.28
C TRP A 60 -7.98 -3.85 -6.22
N MET A 61 -7.43 -2.64 -6.37
CA MET A 61 -6.47 -2.11 -5.40
C MET A 61 -7.14 -1.83 -4.05
N TYR A 62 -8.34 -1.23 -4.04
CA TYR A 62 -9.09 -1.01 -2.79
C TYR A 62 -9.47 -2.33 -2.14
N GLN A 63 -9.91 -3.31 -2.94
CA GLN A 63 -10.20 -4.66 -2.46
C GLN A 63 -8.98 -5.29 -1.79
N LYS A 64 -7.82 -5.29 -2.46
CA LYS A 64 -6.56 -5.82 -1.89
C LYS A 64 -6.18 -5.16 -0.56
N ARG A 65 -6.47 -3.86 -0.39
CA ARG A 65 -6.24 -3.16 0.89
C ARG A 65 -7.22 -3.61 1.96
N ILE A 66 -8.49 -3.79 1.62
CA ILE A 66 -9.52 -4.30 2.53
C ILE A 66 -9.19 -5.73 2.95
N ASP A 67 -8.82 -6.59 1.99
CA ASP A 67 -8.37 -7.96 2.25
C ASP A 67 -7.18 -7.97 3.21
N GLY A 68 -6.19 -7.11 2.98
CA GLY A 68 -5.06 -6.97 3.91
C GLY A 68 -5.48 -6.52 5.33
N MET A 69 -6.50 -5.68 5.46
CA MET A 69 -7.04 -5.29 6.78
C MET A 69 -7.83 -6.42 7.44
N LEU A 70 -8.53 -7.24 6.65
CA LEU A 70 -9.23 -8.44 7.12
C LEU A 70 -8.22 -9.49 7.61
N ASP A 71 -7.20 -9.80 6.81
CA ASP A 71 -6.13 -10.75 7.14
C ASP A 71 -5.40 -10.37 8.45
N ASN A 72 -5.26 -9.08 8.70
CA ASN A 72 -4.62 -8.56 9.91
C ASN A 72 -5.60 -8.36 11.09
N ASN A 73 -6.87 -8.70 10.92
CA ASN A 73 -7.95 -8.54 11.91
C ASN A 73 -8.09 -7.07 12.39
N PHE A 74 -7.88 -6.11 11.49
CA PHE A 74 -8.11 -4.69 11.76
C PHE A 74 -9.55 -4.27 11.46
N VAL A 75 -10.18 -4.96 10.50
CA VAL A 75 -11.59 -4.81 10.19
C VAL A 75 -12.25 -6.18 10.13
N VAL A 76 -13.57 -6.21 10.23
CA VAL A 76 -14.43 -7.37 9.97
C VAL A 76 -15.56 -6.94 9.05
N VAL A 77 -16.07 -7.85 8.24
CA VAL A 77 -17.23 -7.63 7.37
C VAL A 77 -18.39 -8.46 7.91
N ASN A 78 -19.52 -7.80 8.19
CA ASN A 78 -20.79 -8.46 8.51
C ASN A 78 -21.87 -7.79 7.66
N ASP A 79 -22.64 -8.57 6.89
CA ASP A 79 -23.73 -8.09 6.02
C ASP A 79 -23.30 -6.91 5.12
N ASP A 80 -22.17 -7.06 4.42
CA ASP A 80 -21.54 -6.03 3.57
C ASP A 80 -21.10 -4.74 4.28
N ILE A 81 -21.17 -4.69 5.61
CA ILE A 81 -20.72 -3.57 6.42
C ILE A 81 -19.33 -3.87 6.98
N VAL A 82 -18.34 -3.07 6.54
CA VAL A 82 -16.98 -3.09 7.10
C VAL A 82 -16.98 -2.37 8.45
N ARG A 83 -16.59 -3.06 9.53
CA ARG A 83 -16.45 -2.50 10.87
C ARG A 83 -15.03 -2.63 11.39
N ILE A 84 -14.53 -1.60 12.07
CA ILE A 84 -13.22 -1.63 12.72
C ILE A 84 -13.25 -2.53 13.95
N THR A 85 -12.22 -3.34 14.14
CA THR A 85 -12.06 -4.17 15.34
C THR A 85 -11.41 -3.38 16.49
N PRO A 86 -11.43 -3.88 17.73
CA PRO A 86 -10.66 -3.28 18.82
C PRO A 86 -9.16 -3.18 18.51
N LYS A 87 -8.59 -4.19 17.82
CA LYS A 87 -7.18 -4.18 17.37
C LYS A 87 -6.94 -3.07 16.35
N GLY A 88 -7.80 -2.96 15.33
CA GLY A 88 -7.73 -1.90 14.32
C GLY A 88 -7.82 -0.51 14.94
N LYS A 89 -8.75 -0.33 15.90
CA LYS A 89 -8.94 0.94 16.61
C LYS A 89 -7.70 1.33 17.40
N LYS A 90 -7.10 0.41 18.18
CA LYS A 90 -5.87 0.68 18.94
C LYS A 90 -4.74 1.11 18.02
N THR A 91 -4.53 0.37 16.92
CA THR A 91 -3.50 0.71 15.93
C THR A 91 -3.75 2.09 15.31
N ALA A 92 -4.98 2.38 14.89
CA ALA A 92 -5.34 3.68 14.30
C ALA A 92 -5.08 4.85 15.26
N VAL A 93 -5.40 4.68 16.55
CA VAL A 93 -5.14 5.71 17.58
C VAL A 93 -3.64 5.97 17.74
N VAL A 94 -2.83 4.91 17.86
CA VAL A 94 -1.37 5.04 18.00
C VAL A 94 -0.79 5.77 16.79
N PHE A 95 -1.15 5.37 15.57
CA PHE A 95 -0.66 6.02 14.36
C PHE A 95 -1.18 7.45 14.19
N SER A 96 -2.41 7.75 14.60
CA SER A 96 -2.94 9.13 14.60
C SER A 96 -2.16 10.03 15.54
N PHE A 97 -1.77 9.52 16.72
CA PHE A 97 -0.92 10.25 17.66
C PHE A 97 0.47 10.50 17.07
N LEU A 98 1.10 9.47 16.52
CA LEU A 98 2.41 9.61 15.85
C LEU A 98 2.36 10.61 14.70
N ARG A 99 1.32 10.57 13.87
CA ARG A 99 1.11 11.50 12.77
C ARG A 99 1.06 12.95 13.27
N LYS A 100 0.28 13.22 14.32
CA LYS A 100 0.19 14.55 14.95
C LYS A 100 1.53 14.99 15.55
N PHE A 101 2.26 14.08 16.18
CA PHE A 101 3.56 14.37 16.78
C PHE A 101 4.61 14.71 15.71
N LEU A 102 4.55 14.07 14.55
CA LEU A 102 5.50 14.24 13.45
C LEU A 102 5.10 15.33 12.45
N ASN A 103 3.98 16.04 12.65
CA ASN A 103 3.41 17.02 11.70
C ASN A 103 3.22 16.48 10.26
N LEU A 104 2.79 15.22 10.13
CA LEU A 104 2.45 14.56 8.87
C LEU A 104 0.94 14.58 8.59
#